data_AF-A0A238V8I2-F1
#
_entry.id   AF-A0A238V8I2-F1
#
_cell.length_a   1.000
_cell.length_b   1.000
_cell.length_c   1.000
_cell.angle_alpha   90.00
_cell.angle_beta   90.00
_cell.angle_gamma   90.00
#
_symmetry.space_group_name_H-M   'P 1'
#
loop_
_entity.id
_entity.type
_entity.pdbx_description
1 polymer ?
#
loop_
_entity_poly.entity_id
_entity_poly.type
_entity_poly.pdbx_seq_one_letter_code
_entity_poly.pdbx_strand_id
1 'polypeptide(L)'
;MTVLLVDAANVVGARPDGWWRDRAGAATRLLGRLAGLPGRSLPGPDGGVVVCDEVVAVVEGQARDVTAPVGVRVERAIGSGDDALAACAARLTADGTRLLVVTADRGLRARLPPATPVAGPGWLWRLLDEIGCAPPA
;
A
#
# COMPACT_ATOMS: atom_id res chain seq x y z
N MET A 1 12.40 1.10 10.86
CA MET A 1 11.45 0.05 10.45
C MET A 1 10.07 0.66 10.42
N THR A 2 9.44 0.60 9.27
CA THR A 2 8.20 1.32 8.94
C THR A 2 7.26 0.37 8.21
N VAL A 3 5.99 0.36 8.61
CA VAL A 3 4.93 -0.34 7.90
C VAL A 3 4.42 0.53 6.76
N LEU A 4 4.42 0.00 5.54
CA LEU A 4 3.71 0.62 4.42
C LEU A 4 2.27 0.14 4.42
N LEU A 5 1.33 1.03 4.72
CA LEU A 5 -0.11 0.74 4.66
C LEU A 5 -0.68 1.27 3.34
N VAL A 6 -1.05 0.35 2.45
CA VAL A 6 -1.35 0.65 1.05
C VAL A 6 -2.84 0.51 0.78
N ASP A 7 -3.43 1.57 0.23
CA ASP A 7 -4.75 1.55 -0.39
C ASP A 7 -4.65 0.86 -1.77
N ALA A 8 -5.00 -0.42 -1.84
CA ALA A 8 -4.77 -1.20 -3.07
C ALA A 8 -5.65 -0.70 -4.23
N ALA A 9 -6.91 -0.33 -3.95
CA ALA A 9 -7.84 0.15 -4.97
C ALA A 9 -7.38 1.49 -5.55
N ASN A 10 -6.96 2.43 -4.69
CA ASN A 10 -6.42 3.71 -5.12
C ASN A 10 -5.13 3.57 -5.93
N VAL A 11 -4.22 2.69 -5.51
CA VAL A 11 -2.96 2.46 -6.21
C VAL A 11 -3.16 1.80 -7.57
N VAL A 12 -4.01 0.77 -7.65
CA VAL A 12 -4.40 0.14 -8.92
C VAL A 12 -5.06 1.18 -9.83
N GLY A 13 -6.02 1.95 -9.30
CA GLY A 13 -6.75 2.97 -10.06
C GLY A 13 -5.88 4.10 -10.60
N ALA A 14 -4.71 4.34 -10.03
CA ALA A 14 -3.78 5.39 -10.47
C ALA A 14 -3.02 5.05 -11.76
N ARG A 15 -3.04 3.80 -12.24
CA ARG A 15 -2.35 3.38 -13.47
C ARG A 15 -3.37 2.89 -14.50
N PRO A 16 -3.42 3.46 -15.72
CA PRO A 16 -4.33 3.02 -16.77
C PRO A 16 -3.81 1.75 -17.46
N ASP A 17 -3.86 0.62 -16.76
CA ASP A 17 -3.34 -0.68 -17.22
C ASP A 17 -4.43 -1.67 -17.66
N GLY A 18 -5.69 -1.23 -17.72
CA GLY A 18 -6.82 -2.11 -18.02
C GLY A 18 -7.51 -2.71 -16.80
N TRP A 19 -7.15 -2.33 -15.56
CA TRP A 19 -7.67 -2.89 -14.31
C TRP A 19 -9.20 -3.03 -14.22
N TRP A 20 -9.96 -2.18 -14.90
CA TRP A 20 -11.43 -2.24 -14.88
C TRP A 20 -11.99 -3.53 -15.47
N ARG A 21 -11.23 -4.21 -16.34
CA ARG A 21 -11.60 -5.51 -16.93
C ARG A 21 -11.34 -6.68 -15.99
N ASP A 22 -10.36 -6.54 -15.11
CA ASP A 22 -9.90 -7.59 -14.20
C ASP A 22 -9.32 -6.96 -12.92
N ARG A 23 -10.23 -6.62 -11.98
CA ARG A 23 -9.87 -5.96 -10.72
C ARG A 23 -9.06 -6.88 -9.81
N ALA A 24 -9.46 -8.15 -9.72
CA ALA A 24 -8.80 -9.13 -8.87
C ALA A 24 -7.37 -9.43 -9.37
N GLY A 25 -7.19 -9.60 -10.68
CA GLY A 25 -5.86 -9.79 -11.25
C GLY A 25 -4.99 -8.54 -11.13
N ALA A 26 -5.55 -7.33 -11.29
CA ALA A 26 -4.80 -6.09 -11.06
C ALA A 26 -4.30 -5.96 -9.61
N ALA A 27 -5.17 -6.24 -8.62
CA ALA A 27 -4.77 -6.27 -7.22
C ALA A 27 -3.73 -7.37 -6.95
N THR A 28 -3.91 -8.57 -7.51
CA THR A 28 -2.94 -9.67 -7.35
C THR A 28 -1.56 -9.30 -7.89
N ARG A 29 -1.49 -8.66 -9.06
CA ARG A 29 -0.22 -8.16 -9.64
C ARG A 29 0.41 -7.09 -8.75
N LEU A 30 -0.38 -6.14 -8.23
CA LEU A 30 0.13 -5.14 -7.28
C LEU A 30 0.72 -5.82 -6.04
N LEU A 31 -0.01 -6.74 -5.40
CA LEU A 31 0.44 -7.46 -4.21
C LEU A 31 1.74 -8.24 -4.46
N GLY A 32 1.86 -8.90 -5.62
CA GLY A 32 3.08 -9.60 -6.01
C GLY A 32 4.31 -8.67 -6.10
N ARG A 33 4.13 -7.44 -6.58
CA ARG A 33 5.20 -6.43 -6.62
C ARG A 33 5.52 -5.88 -5.23
N LEU A 34 4.49 -5.65 -4.41
CA LEU A 34 4.64 -5.19 -3.02
C LEU A 34 5.41 -6.18 -2.15
N ALA A 35 5.30 -7.49 -2.42
CA ALA A 35 6.04 -8.53 -1.72
C ALA A 35 7.57 -8.39 -1.84
N GLY A 36 8.06 -7.61 -2.82
CA GLY A 36 9.47 -7.31 -2.97
C GLY A 36 9.99 -6.16 -2.08
N LEU A 37 9.13 -5.44 -1.36
CA LEU A 37 9.52 -4.26 -0.56
C LEU A 37 10.04 -4.55 0.87
N PRO A 38 9.47 -5.51 1.64
CA PRO A 38 9.93 -5.80 2.99
C PRO A 38 11.45 -6.03 3.05
N GLY A 39 12.08 -5.46 4.08
CA GLY A 39 13.53 -5.51 4.31
C GLY A 39 14.36 -4.49 3.52
N ARG A 40 13.75 -3.68 2.64
CA ARG A 40 14.49 -2.70 1.81
C ARG A 40 14.52 -1.30 2.44
N SER A 41 15.63 -0.60 2.19
CA SER A 41 15.71 0.85 2.35
C SER A 41 15.19 1.53 1.07
N LEU A 42 14.10 2.27 1.20
CA LEU A 42 13.42 2.95 0.10
C LEU A 42 13.63 4.46 0.18
N PRO A 43 13.76 5.17 -0.95
CA PRO A 43 13.63 6.62 -0.99
C PRO A 43 12.29 7.07 -0.39
N GLY A 44 12.36 7.89 0.65
CA GLY A 44 11.19 8.49 1.30
C GLY A 44 10.49 9.50 0.40
N PRO A 45 9.17 9.73 0.60
CA PRO A 45 8.40 10.69 -0.20
C PRO A 45 8.87 12.14 -0.01
N ASP A 46 9.59 12.41 1.07
CA ASP A 46 10.17 13.70 1.49
C ASP A 46 11.67 13.81 1.18
N GLY A 47 12.25 12.85 0.44
CA GLY A 47 13.68 12.80 0.14
C GLY A 47 14.54 12.12 1.21
N GLY A 48 13.94 11.67 2.31
CA GLY A 48 14.60 10.84 3.32
C GLY A 48 14.75 9.37 2.92
N VAL A 49 14.99 8.51 3.90
CA VAL A 49 15.01 7.04 3.72
C VAL A 49 13.95 6.40 4.59
N VAL A 50 13.16 5.51 4.00
CA VAL A 50 12.17 4.68 4.69
C VAL A 50 12.64 3.24 4.65
N VAL A 51 12.95 2.66 5.81
CA VAL A 51 13.21 1.22 5.92
C VAL A 51 11.88 0.49 6.02
N CYS A 52 11.44 -0.12 4.91
CA CYS A 52 10.21 -0.88 4.83
C CYS A 52 10.41 -2.23 5.50
N ASP A 53 9.68 -2.49 6.57
CA ASP A 53 9.78 -3.75 7.31
C ASP A 53 8.62 -4.69 6.98
N GLU A 54 7.41 -4.14 6.93
CA GLU A 54 6.19 -4.85 6.59
C GLU A 54 5.39 -4.03 5.58
N VAL A 55 4.65 -4.73 4.71
CA VAL A 55 3.62 -4.13 3.87
C VAL A 55 2.26 -4.67 4.29
N VAL A 56 1.31 -3.76 4.47
CA VAL A 56 -0.09 -4.05 4.72
C VAL A 56 -0.90 -3.47 3.58
N ALA A 57 -1.57 -4.29 2.80
CA ALA A 57 -2.42 -3.84 1.71
C ALA A 57 -3.89 -3.98 2.09
N VAL A 58 -4.64 -2.90 2.02
CA VAL A 58 -6.09 -2.90 2.22
C VAL A 58 -6.76 -3.17 0.87
N VAL A 59 -7.54 -4.25 0.81
CA VAL A 59 -8.28 -4.66 -0.38
C VAL A 59 -9.79 -4.59 -0.11
N GLU A 60 -10.56 -4.25 -1.14
CA GLU A 60 -12.00 -4.11 -1.06
C GLU A 60 -12.71 -4.68 -2.30
N GLY A 61 -14.04 -4.77 -2.22
CA GLY A 61 -14.91 -5.15 -3.33
C GLY A 61 -14.48 -6.46 -4.02
N GLN A 62 -14.44 -6.43 -5.35
CA GLN A 62 -14.13 -7.58 -6.21
C GLN A 62 -12.68 -8.09 -6.06
N ALA A 63 -11.80 -7.34 -5.38
CA ALA A 63 -10.44 -7.75 -5.10
C ALA A 63 -10.26 -8.29 -3.68
N ARG A 64 -11.33 -8.43 -2.88
CA ARG A 64 -11.24 -8.86 -1.49
C ARG A 64 -10.67 -10.27 -1.31
N ASP A 65 -10.99 -11.16 -2.25
CA ASP A 65 -10.63 -12.58 -2.14
C ASP A 65 -9.25 -12.91 -2.73
N VAL A 66 -8.43 -11.90 -3.04
CA VAL A 66 -7.05 -12.12 -3.50
C VAL A 66 -6.21 -12.79 -2.42
N THR A 67 -5.36 -13.71 -2.86
CA THR A 67 -4.41 -14.40 -1.98
C THR A 67 -3.32 -13.44 -1.53
N ALA A 68 -3.00 -13.48 -0.24
CA ALA A 68 -1.88 -12.72 0.31
C ALA A 68 -0.55 -13.41 -0.07
N PRO A 69 0.37 -12.76 -0.81
CA PRO A 69 1.69 -13.31 -1.03
C PRO A 69 2.53 -13.24 0.26
N VAL A 70 3.57 -14.07 0.34
CA VAL A 70 4.55 -14.01 1.44
C VAL A 70 5.16 -12.61 1.50
N GLY A 71 5.26 -12.05 2.71
CA GLY A 71 5.79 -10.70 2.94
C GLY A 71 4.76 -9.57 2.83
N VAL A 72 3.50 -9.86 2.48
CA VAL A 72 2.43 -8.85 2.47
C VAL A 72 1.26 -9.32 3.33
N ARG A 73 0.90 -8.52 4.33
CA ARG A 73 -0.36 -8.70 5.06
C ARG A 73 -1.50 -8.08 4.25
N VAL A 74 -2.59 -8.82 4.06
CA VAL A 74 -3.78 -8.33 3.35
C VAL A 74 -4.90 -8.08 4.36
N GLU A 75 -5.29 -6.80 4.50
CA GLU A 75 -6.43 -6.35 5.29
C GLU A 75 -7.67 -6.30 4.37
N ARG A 76 -8.69 -7.10 4.67
CA ARG A 76 -9.88 -7.22 3.83
C ARG A 76 -11.00 -6.34 4.38
N ALA A 77 -11.25 -5.22 3.72
CA ALA A 77 -12.31 -4.30 4.12
C ALA A 77 -13.67 -4.98 3.96
N ILE A 78 -14.50 -5.10 5.01
CA ILE A 78 -15.84 -5.73 4.91
C ILE A 78 -16.85 -4.82 4.20
N GLY A 79 -16.71 -3.51 4.39
CA GLY A 79 -17.48 -2.47 3.72
C GLY A 79 -16.56 -1.58 2.88
N SER A 80 -16.39 -0.33 3.33
CA SER A 80 -15.53 0.68 2.68
C SER A 80 -14.05 0.40 2.92
N GLY A 81 -13.24 0.44 1.85
CA GLY A 81 -11.78 0.41 1.93
C GLY A 81 -11.20 1.56 2.77
N ASP A 82 -11.78 2.76 2.66
CA ASP A 82 -11.36 3.93 3.42
C ASP A 82 -11.50 3.72 4.93
N ASP A 83 -12.64 3.15 5.35
CA ASP A 83 -12.94 2.89 6.75
C ASP A 83 -11.97 1.87 7.33
N ALA A 84 -11.73 0.78 6.59
CA ALA A 84 -10.80 -0.27 6.97
C ALA A 84 -9.36 0.25 7.05
N LEU A 85 -8.95 1.09 6.09
CA LEU A 85 -7.61 1.67 6.08
C LEU A 85 -7.42 2.64 7.25
N ALA A 86 -8.36 3.54 7.50
CA ALA A 86 -8.29 4.46 8.63
C ALA A 86 -8.26 3.71 9.97
N ALA A 87 -9.08 2.66 10.12
CA ALA A 87 -9.08 1.81 11.31
C ALA A 87 -7.75 1.06 11.50
N CYS A 88 -7.18 0.51 10.41
CA CYS A 88 -5.88 -0.15 10.45
C CYS A 88 -4.76 0.83 10.79
N ALA A 89 -4.78 2.05 10.24
CA ALA A 89 -3.83 3.10 10.57
C ALA A 89 -3.90 3.46 12.06
N ALA A 90 -5.11 3.69 12.58
CA ALA A 90 -5.33 4.01 14.00
C ALA A 90 -4.79 2.91 14.93
N ARG A 91 -5.04 1.64 14.62
CA ARG A 91 -4.53 0.50 15.39
C ARG A 91 -3.01 0.46 15.39
N LEU A 92 -2.37 0.53 14.22
CA LEU A 92 -0.91 0.50 14.10
C LEU A 92 -0.25 1.68 14.83
N THR A 93 -0.83 2.87 14.73
CA THR A 93 -0.33 4.04 15.46
C THR A 93 -0.49 3.87 16.98
N ALA A 94 -1.62 3.34 17.45
CA ALA A 94 -1.85 3.07 18.87
C ALA A 94 -0.84 2.04 19.43
N ASP A 95 -0.42 1.08 18.61
CA ASP A 95 0.61 0.09 18.92
C ASP A 95 2.04 0.69 18.88
N GLY A 96 2.20 1.99 18.61
CA GLY A 96 3.50 2.66 18.50
C GLY A 96 4.26 2.35 17.21
N THR A 97 3.59 1.76 16.21
CA THR A 97 4.21 1.37 14.94
C THR A 97 4.45 2.60 14.06
N ARG A 98 5.66 2.74 13.52
CA ARG A 98 5.94 3.75 12.49
C ARG A 98 5.23 3.35 11.20
N LEU A 99 4.38 4.24 10.70
CA LEU A 99 3.53 4.01 9.53
C LEU A 99 3.89 4.98 8.41
N LEU A 100 3.73 4.55 7.16
CA LEU A 100 3.59 5.43 6.00
C LEU A 100 2.40 4.93 5.19
N VAL A 101 1.37 5.78 5.04
CA VAL A 101 0.16 5.43 4.27
C VAL A 101 0.35 5.79 2.81
N VAL A 102 -0.05 4.90 1.90
CA VAL A 102 -0.03 5.15 0.46
C VAL A 102 -1.46 5.30 -0.05
N THR A 103 -1.87 6.53 -0.33
CA THR A 103 -3.16 6.86 -0.99
C THR A 103 -3.11 8.28 -1.55
N ALA A 104 -3.82 8.54 -2.65
CA ALA A 104 -4.09 9.87 -3.17
C ALA A 104 -5.41 10.46 -2.68
N ASP A 105 -6.25 9.68 -1.99
CA ASP A 105 -7.58 10.12 -1.60
C ASP A 105 -7.52 11.16 -0.47
N ARG A 106 -8.02 12.38 -0.74
CA ARG A 106 -8.00 13.49 0.22
C ARG A 106 -9.02 13.31 1.35
N GLY A 107 -10.16 12.69 1.06
CA GLY A 107 -11.18 12.38 2.06
C GLY A 107 -10.67 11.35 3.05
N LEU A 108 -10.05 10.28 2.56
CA LEU A 108 -9.39 9.28 3.39
C LEU A 108 -8.27 9.88 4.24
N ARG A 109 -7.42 10.73 3.66
CA ARG A 109 -6.34 11.41 4.42
C ARG A 109 -6.86 12.20 5.60
N ALA A 110 -8.02 12.85 5.48
CA ALA A 110 -8.63 13.61 6.58
C ALA A 110 -9.13 12.72 7.74
N ARG A 111 -9.24 11.40 7.51
CA ARG A 111 -9.71 10.41 8.48
C ARG A 111 -8.58 9.64 9.17
N LEU A 112 -7.34 9.82 8.72
CA LEU A 112 -6.17 9.19 9.32
C LEU A 112 -5.85 9.83 10.68
N PRO A 113 -5.11 9.12 11.56
CA PRO A 113 -4.57 9.73 12.77
C PRO A 113 -3.80 11.02 12.47
N PRO A 114 -3.82 12.03 13.36
CA PRO A 114 -3.09 13.27 13.17
C PRO A 114 -1.62 13.04 12.85
N ALA A 115 -1.07 13.84 11.93
CA ALA A 115 0.32 13.75 11.48
C ALA A 115 0.75 12.40 10.87
N THR A 116 -0.19 11.53 10.46
CA THR A 116 0.13 10.33 9.69
C THR A 116 0.84 10.73 8.39
N PRO A 117 2.07 10.26 8.14
CA PRO A 117 2.76 10.57 6.89
C PRO A 117 2.09 9.81 5.74
N VAL A 118 1.99 10.47 4.59
CA VAL A 118 1.28 9.95 3.42
C VAL A 118 2.13 10.12 2.17
N ALA A 119 2.20 9.06 1.37
CA ALA A 119 2.71 9.07 -0.01
C ALA A 119 1.56 8.83 -1.01
N GLY A 120 1.74 9.33 -2.24
CA GLY A 120 0.80 9.05 -3.33
C GLY A 120 1.15 7.76 -4.10
N PRO A 121 0.21 7.19 -4.87
CA PRO A 121 0.46 6.05 -5.73
C PRO A 121 1.62 6.23 -6.72
N GLY A 122 1.82 7.45 -7.24
CA GLY A 122 2.93 7.73 -8.15
C GLY A 122 4.31 7.54 -7.51
N TRP A 123 4.44 7.79 -6.20
CA TRP A 123 5.67 7.49 -5.46
C TRP A 123 5.89 5.97 -5.40
N LEU A 124 4.86 5.22 -5.04
CA LEU A 124 4.94 3.76 -4.92
C LEU A 124 5.23 3.11 -6.28
N TRP A 125 4.54 3.52 -7.34
CA TRP A 125 4.76 2.94 -8.67
C TRP A 125 6.17 3.19 -9.19
N ARG A 126 6.75 4.37 -8.93
CA ARG A 126 8.15 4.65 -9.29
C ARG A 126 9.10 3.67 -8.60
N LEU A 127 8.94 3.47 -7.30
CA LEU A 127 9.76 2.50 -6.54
C LEU A 127 9.60 1.08 -7.06
N LEU A 128 8.37 0.65 -7.31
CA LEU A 128 8.10 -0.68 -7.82
C LEU A 128 8.71 -0.88 -9.21
N ASP A 129 8.65 0.14 -10.08
CA ASP A 129 9.20 0.09 -11.44
C ASP A 129 10.74 0.06 -11.39
N GLU A 130 11.38 0.81 -10.50
CA GLU A 130 12.83 0.75 -10.26
C GLU A 130 13.29 -0.63 -9.76
N ILE A 131 12.58 -1.21 -8.79
CA ILE A 131 12.91 -2.54 -8.24
C ILE A 131 12.67 -3.64 -9.29
N GLY A 132 11.61 -3.52 -10.11
CA GLY A 132 11.31 -4.48 -11.18
C GLY A 132 12.28 -4.43 -12.35
N CYS A 133 12.98 -3.30 -12.54
CA CYS A 133 14.04 -3.14 -13.55
C CYS A 133 15.42 -3.58 -13.05
N ALA A 134 15.62 -3.76 -11.74
CA ALA A 134 16.88 -4.26 -11.21
C ALA A 134 17.04 -5.75 -11.55
N PRO A 135 18.16 -6.19 -12.16
CA PRO A 135 18.41 -7.61 -12.35
C PRO A 135 18.44 -8.32 -10.98
N PRO A 136 18.02 -9.60 -10.89
CA PRO A 136 18.18 -10.35 -9.66
C PRO A 136 19.66 -10.34 -9.25
N ALA A 137 19.91 -9.97 -8.00
CA ALA A 137 21.24 -9.94 -7.39
C ALA A 137 21.81 -11.36 -7.23
#